data_AF-A0A7K4FC11-F1
#
_entry.id   AF-A0A7K4FC11-F1
#
_cell.length_a   1.000
_cell.length_b   1.000
_cell.length_c   1.000
_cell.angle_alpha   90.00
_cell.angle_beta   90.00
_cell.angle_gamma   90.00
#
_symmetry.space_group_name_H-M   'P 1'
#
loop_
_entity.id
_entity.type
_entity.pdbx_description
1 polymer ?
#
loop_
_entity_poly.entity_id
_entity_poly.type
_entity_poly.pdbx_seq_one_letter_code
_entity_poly.pdbx_strand_id
1 'polypeptide(L)' 'MKIECGCHCIKCKSTDLESNQVSKIEKDGYFDMHHTCNECNTHFDHLDGETFSNCEKCNFSS' A
#
# COMPACT_ATOMS: atom_id res chain seq x y z
N MET A 1 -4.15 -9.92 -8.66
CA MET A 1 -4.47 -10.85 -7.56
C MET A 1 -4.51 -10.01 -6.30
N LYS A 2 -5.55 -10.12 -5.46
CA LYS A 2 -5.57 -9.42 -4.17
C LYS A 2 -4.53 -10.11 -3.28
N ILE A 3 -3.48 -9.40 -2.92
CA ILE A 3 -2.47 -9.90 -1.99
C ILE A 3 -3.05 -9.71 -0.58
N GLU A 4 -3.27 -10.81 0.14
CA GLU A 4 -3.67 -10.73 1.54
C GLU A 4 -2.46 -10.34 2.39
N CYS A 5 -2.37 -9.06 2.73
CA CYS A 5 -1.41 -8.54 3.70
C CYS A 5 -2.09 -8.50 5.06
N GLY A 6 -1.52 -9.14 6.09
CA GLY A 6 -1.99 -9.04 7.50
C GLY A 6 -1.69 -7.68 8.13
N CYS A 7 -1.72 -6.63 7.31
CA CYS A 7 -1.24 -5.30 7.59
C CYS A 7 -2.38 -4.46 8.16
N HIS A 8 -2.06 -3.54 9.06
CA HIS A 8 -3.03 -2.66 9.68
C HIS A 8 -2.73 -1.24 9.25
N CYS A 9 -3.77 -0.43 9.03
CA CYS A 9 -3.59 0.97 8.71
C CYS A 9 -2.75 1.66 9.80
N ILE A 10 -1.68 2.34 9.40
CA ILE A 10 -0.82 3.05 10.34
C ILE A 10 -1.58 4.12 11.14
N LYS A 11 -2.63 4.71 10.55
CA LYS A 11 -3.45 5.78 11.12
C LYS A 11 -4.65 5.29 11.94
N CYS A 12 -5.57 4.52 11.37
CA CYS A 12 -6.81 4.09 12.05
C CYS A 12 -6.78 2.65 12.58
N LYS A 13 -5.72 1.88 12.31
CA LYS A 13 -5.57 0.45 12.66
C LYS A 13 -6.58 -0.49 11.97
N SER A 14 -7.40 -0.02 11.03
CA SER A 14 -8.28 -0.89 10.24
C SER A 14 -7.48 -1.88 9.40
N THR A 15 -8.03 -3.07 9.21
CA THR A 15 -7.53 -4.12 8.31
C THR A 15 -8.09 -3.99 6.91
N ASP A 16 -9.02 -3.06 6.66
CA ASP A 16 -9.57 -2.78 5.33
C ASP A 16 -8.56 -1.96 4.51
N LEU A 17 -7.59 -2.68 3.96
CA LEU A 17 -6.50 -2.17 3.15
C LEU A 17 -6.57 -2.74 1.73
N GLU A 18 -6.50 -1.87 0.74
CA GLU A 18 -6.25 -2.24 -0.64
C GLU A 18 -4.75 -2.26 -0.93
N SER A 19 -4.23 -3.44 -1.23
CA SER A 19 -2.82 -3.65 -1.58
C SER A 19 -2.63 -3.55 -3.08
N ASN A 20 -1.86 -2.54 -3.50
CA ASN A 20 -1.53 -2.29 -4.91
C ASN A 20 -0.04 -2.54 -5.13
N GLN A 21 0.27 -3.44 -6.07
CA GLN A 21 1.64 -3.65 -6.52
C GLN A 21 2.05 -2.47 -7.41
N VAL A 22 3.13 -1.77 -7.02
CA VAL A 22 3.55 -0.51 -7.67
C VAL A 22 4.83 -0.64 -8.46
N SER A 23 5.55 -1.77 -8.32
CA SER A 23 6.71 -2.09 -9.16
C SER A 23 6.65 -3.51 -9.68
N LYS A 24 7.47 -3.80 -10.71
CA LYS A 24 7.59 -5.16 -11.25
C LYS A 24 8.28 -6.05 -10.22
N ILE A 25 8.01 -7.35 -10.32
CA ILE A 25 8.75 -8.34 -9.54
C ILE A 25 10.18 -8.38 -10.10
N GLU A 26 11.13 -7.99 -9.27
CA GLU A 26 12.55 -8.01 -9.57
C GLU A 26 13.09 -9.44 -9.60
N LYS A 27 14.33 -9.62 -10.06
CA LYS A 27 14.93 -10.96 -10.25
C LYS A 27 15.12 -11.76 -8.95
N ASP A 28 15.16 -11.06 -7.83
CA ASP A 28 15.22 -11.62 -6.47
C ASP A 28 13.83 -11.96 -5.91
N GLY A 29 12.76 -11.71 -6.66
CA GLY A 29 11.38 -11.92 -6.23
C GLY A 29 10.80 -10.75 -5.41
N TYR A 30 11.56 -9.67 -5.25
CA TYR A 30 11.11 -8.49 -4.53
C TYR A 30 10.20 -7.61 -5.40
N PHE A 31 9.20 -6.99 -4.78
CA PHE A 31 8.35 -6.01 -5.42
C PHE A 31 7.89 -4.97 -4.39
N ASP A 32 7.73 -3.74 -4.85
CA ASP A 32 7.14 -2.66 -4.08
C ASP A 32 5.63 -2.83 -4.08
N MET A 33 5.04 -2.58 -2.92
CA MET A 33 3.61 -2.62 -2.71
C MET A 33 3.22 -1.48 -1.79
N HIS A 34 2.18 -0.75 -2.16
CA HIS A 34 1.58 0.24 -1.30
C HIS A 34 0.20 -0.22 -0.84
N HIS A 35 -0.18 0.21 0.36
CA HIS A 35 -1.50 -0.04 0.94
C HIS A 35 -2.30 1.24 0.99
N THR A 36 -3.55 1.17 0.56
CA THR A 36 -4.53 2.24 0.73
C THR A 36 -5.58 1.78 1.72
N CYS A 37 -5.76 2.49 2.83
CA CYS A 37 -6.84 2.20 3.77
C CYS A 37 -8.17 2.72 3.24
N ASN A 38 -9.15 1.85 3.07
CA ASN A 38 -10.48 2.22 2.57
C ASN A 38 -11.32 2.98 3.61
N GLU A 39 -10.99 2.87 4.90
CA GLU A 39 -11.71 3.60 5.95
C GLU A 39 -11.26 5.07 6.07
N CYS A 40 -9.96 5.33 6.12
CA CYS A 40 -9.42 6.68 6.35
C CYS A 40 -8.65 7.26 5.17
N ASN A 41 -8.72 6.61 4.00
CA ASN A 41 -8.06 6.97 2.74
C ASN A 41 -6.53 7.17 2.86
N THR A 42 -5.92 6.57 3.89
CA THR A 42 -4.49 6.73 4.12
C THR A 42 -3.74 5.76 3.23
N HIS A 43 -2.91 6.31 2.35
CA HIS A 43 -2.03 5.55 1.48
C HIS A 43 -0.62 5.53 2.06
N PHE A 44 -0.02 4.33 2.15
CA PHE A 44 1.28 4.13 2.80
C PHE A 44 2.08 2.98 2.21
N ASP A 45 3.40 3.06 2.34
CA ASP A 45 4.33 2.03 1.89
C ASP A 45 4.26 0.78 2.77
N HIS A 46 4.29 -0.41 2.18
CA HIS A 46 4.25 -1.65 2.93
C HIS A 46 5.48 -1.89 3.82
N LEU A 47 6.65 -1.44 3.39
CA LEU A 47 7.94 -1.73 4.03
C LEU A 47 8.33 -0.65 5.02
N ASP A 48 8.30 0.61 4.58
CA ASP A 48 8.71 1.75 5.41
C ASP A 48 7.54 2.33 6.21
N GLY A 49 6.29 2.07 5.82
CA GLY A 49 5.12 2.68 6.45
C GLY A 49 5.00 4.18 6.19
N GLU A 50 5.78 4.71 5.24
CA GLU A 50 5.71 6.12 4.85
C GLU A 50 4.34 6.41 4.24
N THR A 51 3.66 7.45 4.73
CA THR A 51 2.33 7.83 4.24
C THR A 51 2.45 8.88 3.16
N PHE A 52 1.76 8.70 2.05
CA PHE A 52 1.80 9.60 0.91
C PHE A 52 0.39 10.14 0.59
N SER A 53 0.29 11.43 0.30
CA SER A 53 -0.97 12.04 -0.16
C SER A 53 -1.22 11.82 -1.66
N ASN A 54 -0.14 11.62 -2.42
CA ASN A 54 -0.15 11.36 -3.85
C ASN A 54 0.93 10.33 -4.17
N CYS A 55 0.57 9.27 -4.89
CA CYS A 55 1.51 8.26 -5.38
C CYS A 55 1.43 8.17 -6.90
N GLU A 56 2.48 8.62 -7.59
CA GLU A 56 2.57 8.53 -9.05
C GLU A 56 2.72 7.08 -9.55
N LYS A 57 3.35 6.20 -8.76
CA LYS A 57 3.50 4.77 -9.13
C LYS A 57 2.15 4.04 -9.17
N CYS A 58 1.24 4.43 -8.28
CA CYS A 58 -0.06 3.83 -8.05
C CYS A 58 -1.19 4.59 -8.78
N ASN A 59 -0.90 5.79 -9.27
CA ASN A 59 -1.91 6.81 -9.60
C ASN A 59 -2.89 7.10 -8.44
N PHE A 60 -2.45 6.97 -7.20
CA PHE A 60 -3.28 7.27 -6.04
C PHE A 60 -3.26 8.77 -5.77
N SER A 61 -4.46 9.37 -5.69
CA SER A 61 -4.70 10.75 -5.30
C SER A 61 -5.79 10.74 -4.23
N SER A 62 -5.46 11.27 -3.06
CA SER A 62 -6.43 11.50 -1.97
C SER A 62 -7.14 12.85 -2.08
#